data_AF-B9RL08-F1
#
_entry.id   AF-B9RL08-F1
#
_cell.length_a   1.000
_cell.length_b   1.000
_cell.length_c   1.000
_cell.angle_alpha   90.00
_cell.angle_beta   90.00
_cell.angle_gamma   90.00
#
_symmetry.space_group_name_H-M   'P 1'
#
loop_
_entity.id
_entity.type
_entity.pdbx_description
1 polymer ?
#
loop_
_entity_poly.entity_id
_entity_poly.type
_entity_poly.pdbx_seq_one_letter_code
_entity_poly.pdbx_strand_id
1 'polypeptide(L)'
;MGGKVALLLIPLGTADFMVHHIHAFTIHVTVLILLKGVLFAHSSCLIPDKANLGFHFPCDGPGRGGTCQVFAWDHVFLGLFWMYNSISVVIFHFSWKMQSDVWSSISDQGVVTHITGGNFAQSSITVNGWLHNFLWAQASQPQALSIIQGRVVGVTHYLLSGIATTWAFFLARIITVG
;
A
#
# COMPACT_ATOMS: atom_id res chain seq x y z
N MET A 1 28.04 -1.27 -13.15
CA MET A 1 29.11 -0.27 -13.43
C MET A 1 29.80 0.06 -12.12
N GLY A 2 31.15 0.09 -12.09
CA GLY A 2 31.91 0.41 -10.87
C GLY A 2 31.77 -0.61 -9.73
N GLY A 3 32.04 -1.89 -9.99
CA GLY A 3 32.03 -2.95 -8.95
C GLY A 3 30.66 -3.35 -8.42
N LYS A 4 29.56 -2.75 -8.91
CA LYS A 4 28.17 -3.09 -8.55
C LYS A 4 27.43 -3.76 -9.71
N VAL A 5 26.59 -4.76 -9.38
CA VAL A 5 25.71 -5.45 -10.31
C VAL A 5 24.56 -4.51 -10.73
N ALA A 6 24.40 -4.32 -12.04
CA ALA A 6 23.33 -3.48 -12.60
C ALA A 6 21.99 -4.23 -12.72
N LEU A 7 22.04 -5.51 -13.10
CA LEU A 7 20.90 -6.41 -13.17
C LEU A 7 21.42 -7.85 -13.09
N LEU A 8 20.74 -8.70 -12.31
CA LEU A 8 20.97 -10.14 -12.24
C LEU A 8 19.65 -10.87 -12.53
N LEU A 9 19.72 -12.16 -12.89
CA LEU A 9 18.53 -13.01 -12.93
C LEU A 9 17.89 -13.06 -11.53
N ILE A 10 16.57 -12.83 -11.44
CA ILE A 10 15.83 -12.88 -10.18
C ILE A 10 15.28 -14.30 -10.01
N PRO A 11 15.82 -15.13 -9.10
CA PRO A 11 15.27 -16.46 -8.85
C PRO A 11 13.93 -16.35 -8.13
N LEU A 12 12.95 -17.16 -8.54
CA LEU A 12 11.64 -17.24 -7.89
C LEU A 12 11.55 -18.58 -7.12
N GLY A 13 11.26 -18.50 -5.82
CA GLY A 13 11.08 -19.66 -4.96
C GLY A 13 9.77 -19.65 -4.18
N THR A 14 9.65 -20.51 -3.17
CA THR A 14 8.46 -20.61 -2.30
C THR A 14 8.15 -19.30 -1.57
N ALA A 15 9.19 -18.59 -1.14
CA ALA A 15 9.08 -17.25 -0.55
C ALA A 15 8.37 -16.26 -1.49
N ASP A 16 8.81 -16.20 -2.75
CA ASP A 16 8.18 -15.35 -3.77
C ASP A 16 6.73 -15.77 -4.02
N PHE A 17 6.45 -17.08 -4.12
CA PHE A 17 5.09 -17.60 -4.29
C PHE A 17 4.14 -17.15 -3.17
N MET A 18 4.57 -17.24 -1.90
CA MET A 18 3.80 -16.80 -0.75
C MET A 18 3.48 -15.30 -0.83
N VAL A 19 4.48 -14.47 -1.12
CA VAL A 19 4.29 -13.01 -1.17
C VAL A 19 3.39 -12.59 -2.33
N HIS A 20 3.48 -13.25 -3.49
CA HIS A 20 2.56 -13.00 -4.60
C HIS A 20 1.10 -13.33 -4.24
N HIS A 21 0.86 -14.38 -3.44
CA HIS A 21 -0.48 -14.68 -2.93
C HIS A 21 -0.96 -13.61 -1.94
N ILE A 22 -0.07 -13.07 -1.12
CA ILE A 22 -0.39 -11.95 -0.23
C ILE A 22 -0.77 -10.71 -1.06
N HIS A 23 -0.03 -10.39 -2.13
CA HIS A 23 -0.39 -9.30 -3.04
C HIS A 23 -1.76 -9.51 -3.68
N ALA A 24 -2.03 -10.73 -4.18
CA ALA A 24 -3.33 -11.06 -4.73
C ALA A 24 -4.42 -10.85 -3.68
N PHE A 25 -4.24 -11.36 -2.46
CA PHE A 25 -5.18 -11.20 -1.36
C PHE A 25 -5.48 -9.74 -1.05
N THR A 26 -4.45 -8.90 -0.83
CA THR A 26 -4.65 -7.49 -0.45
C THR A 26 -5.31 -6.68 -1.56
N ILE A 27 -4.98 -6.96 -2.84
CA ILE A 27 -5.65 -6.33 -3.99
C ILE A 27 -7.12 -6.77 -4.06
N HIS A 28 -7.41 -8.07 -3.92
CA HIS A 28 -8.79 -8.57 -3.97
C HIS A 28 -9.64 -7.99 -2.84
N VAL A 29 -9.10 -7.85 -1.62
CA VAL A 29 -9.83 -7.21 -0.51
C VAL A 29 -10.07 -5.74 -0.80
N THR A 30 -9.08 -5.01 -1.34
CA THR A 30 -9.26 -3.60 -1.73
C THR A 30 -10.36 -3.45 -2.78
N VAL A 31 -10.34 -4.30 -3.83
CA VAL A 31 -11.37 -4.31 -4.87
C VAL A 31 -12.73 -4.68 -4.30
N LEU A 32 -12.81 -5.68 -3.40
CA LEU A 32 -14.06 -6.11 -2.77
C LEU A 32 -14.71 -4.96 -2.00
N ILE A 33 -13.94 -4.20 -1.22
CA ILE A 33 -14.44 -3.06 -0.44
C ILE A 33 -14.98 -1.97 -1.36
N LEU A 34 -14.19 -1.57 -2.37
CA LEU A 34 -14.58 -0.51 -3.30
C LEU A 34 -15.78 -0.93 -4.16
N LEU A 35 -15.77 -2.14 -4.69
CA LEU A 35 -16.85 -2.68 -5.50
C LEU A 35 -18.14 -2.80 -4.69
N LYS A 36 -18.06 -3.26 -3.43
CA LYS A 36 -19.22 -3.27 -2.52
C LYS A 36 -19.75 -1.84 -2.28
N GLY A 37 -18.86 -0.87 -2.07
CA GLY A 37 -19.23 0.54 -1.90
C GLY A 37 -20.00 1.09 -3.10
N VAL A 38 -19.59 0.73 -4.31
CA VAL A 38 -20.24 1.14 -5.57
C VAL A 38 -21.58 0.42 -5.78
N LEU A 39 -21.60 -0.92 -5.70
CA LEU A 39 -22.80 -1.72 -5.99
C LEU A 39 -23.94 -1.44 -5.00
N PHE A 40 -23.62 -1.20 -3.74
CA PHE A 40 -24.61 -0.93 -2.68
C PHE A 40 -24.72 0.56 -2.33
N ALA A 41 -24.30 1.48 -3.22
CA ALA A 41 -24.44 2.91 -2.99
C ALA A 41 -25.92 3.35 -3.00
N HIS A 42 -26.72 2.81 -3.92
CA HIS A 42 -28.10 3.24 -4.15
C HIS A 42 -29.10 2.59 -3.18
N SER A 43 -28.95 1.30 -2.91
CA SER A 43 -29.81 0.55 -1.99
C SER A 43 -29.10 -0.67 -1.44
N SER A 44 -29.62 -1.20 -0.33
CA SER A 44 -29.19 -2.46 0.25
C SER A 44 -30.39 -3.13 0.92
N CYS A 45 -30.26 -4.42 1.25
CA CYS A 45 -31.30 -5.11 2.03
C CYS A 45 -31.54 -4.44 3.41
N LEU A 46 -30.52 -3.81 3.99
CA LEU A 46 -30.60 -3.13 5.28
C LEU A 46 -31.28 -1.75 5.17
N ILE A 47 -30.87 -0.95 4.18
CA ILE A 47 -31.37 0.42 3.93
C ILE A 47 -31.80 0.49 2.45
N PRO A 48 -33.11 0.36 2.16
CA PRO A 48 -33.64 0.35 0.79
C PRO A 48 -33.52 1.69 0.07
N ASP A 49 -33.61 2.80 0.81
CA ASP A 49 -33.71 4.18 0.33
C ASP A 49 -32.40 4.97 0.47
N LYS A 50 -31.27 4.27 0.46
CA LYS A 50 -29.93 4.83 0.70
C LYS A 50 -29.55 5.95 -0.29
N ALA A 51 -30.05 5.88 -1.52
CA ALA A 51 -29.87 6.92 -2.53
C ALA A 51 -30.37 8.30 -2.08
N ASN A 52 -31.42 8.36 -1.26
CA ASN A 52 -32.00 9.62 -0.77
C ASN A 52 -31.14 10.29 0.31
N LEU A 53 -30.36 9.49 1.05
CA LEU A 53 -29.44 9.97 2.08
C LEU A 53 -28.11 10.49 1.49
N GLY A 54 -27.82 10.13 0.24
CA GLY A 54 -26.66 10.60 -0.51
C GLY A 54 -25.39 9.75 -0.34
N PHE A 55 -24.29 10.26 -0.87
CA PHE A 55 -23.01 9.53 -0.94
C PHE A 55 -22.20 9.57 0.37
N HIS A 56 -22.32 10.66 1.12
CA HIS A 56 -21.53 10.95 2.32
C HIS A 56 -22.46 11.27 3.50
N PHE A 57 -22.75 10.26 4.30
CA PHE A 57 -23.57 10.35 5.51
C PHE A 57 -22.99 9.39 6.56
N PRO A 58 -23.04 9.71 7.87
CA PRO A 58 -22.35 8.90 8.89
C PRO A 58 -23.06 7.57 9.24
N CYS A 59 -24.39 7.61 9.36
CA CYS A 59 -25.24 6.46 9.72
C CYS A 59 -26.73 6.79 9.56
N ASP A 60 -27.57 5.78 9.35
CA ASP A 60 -29.05 5.85 9.44
C ASP A 60 -29.52 5.49 10.87
N GLY A 61 -28.89 6.10 11.88
CA GLY A 61 -29.18 5.90 13.30
C GLY A 61 -28.81 4.52 13.89
N PRO A 62 -29.10 4.29 15.19
CA PRO A 62 -28.77 3.04 15.91
C PRO A 62 -29.74 1.88 15.62
N GLY A 63 -30.79 2.11 14.82
CA GLY A 63 -31.75 1.08 14.45
C GLY A 63 -31.10 -0.09 13.68
N ARG A 64 -31.83 -1.20 13.54
CA ARG A 64 -31.40 -2.39 12.79
C ARG A 64 -30.05 -3.00 13.25
N GLY A 65 -29.70 -2.80 14.53
CA GLY A 65 -28.43 -3.28 15.10
C GLY A 65 -27.23 -2.35 14.89
N GLY A 66 -27.46 -1.16 14.34
CA GLY A 66 -26.44 -0.16 14.03
C GLY A 66 -26.13 -0.07 12.54
N THR A 67 -26.17 1.14 11.99
CA THR A 67 -25.96 1.42 10.54
C THR A 67 -24.73 2.28 10.27
N CYS A 68 -23.74 2.24 11.16
CA CYS A 68 -22.48 2.96 10.97
C CYS A 68 -21.73 2.42 9.76
N GLN A 69 -21.03 3.32 9.05
CA GLN A 69 -20.14 2.97 7.94
C GLN A 69 -20.79 2.22 6.77
N VAL A 70 -22.09 2.42 6.59
CA VAL A 70 -22.82 1.80 5.48
C VAL A 70 -22.61 2.53 4.17
N PHE A 71 -22.26 3.82 4.16
CA PHE A 71 -22.26 4.66 2.96
C PHE A 71 -21.07 4.43 2.05
N ALA A 72 -21.20 4.83 0.78
CA ALA A 72 -20.16 4.61 -0.22
C ALA A 72 -18.86 5.36 0.12
N TRP A 73 -18.97 6.54 0.74
CA TRP A 73 -17.80 7.25 1.28
C TRP A 73 -17.04 6.44 2.34
N ASP A 74 -17.72 5.74 3.23
CA ASP A 74 -17.07 4.93 4.27
C ASP A 74 -16.32 3.74 3.66
N HIS A 75 -16.80 3.23 2.52
CA HIS A 75 -16.10 2.20 1.77
C HIS A 75 -14.87 2.76 1.05
N VAL A 76 -14.90 4.01 0.57
CA VAL A 76 -13.70 4.69 0.07
C VAL A 76 -12.69 4.88 1.20
N PHE A 77 -13.13 5.35 2.37
CA PHE A 77 -12.30 5.49 3.56
C PHE A 77 -11.62 4.17 3.95
N LEU A 78 -12.39 3.07 4.06
CA LEU A 78 -11.85 1.74 4.36
C LEU A 78 -10.93 1.23 3.24
N GLY A 79 -11.28 1.51 1.98
CA GLY A 79 -10.49 1.16 0.81
C GLY A 79 -9.10 1.82 0.81
N LEU A 80 -8.97 3.04 1.32
CA LEU A 80 -7.67 3.72 1.45
C LEU A 80 -6.72 2.99 2.40
N PHE A 81 -7.21 2.43 3.52
CA PHE A 81 -6.37 1.64 4.43
C PHE A 81 -5.89 0.34 3.79
N TRP A 82 -6.76 -0.33 3.04
CA TRP A 82 -6.40 -1.57 2.34
C TRP A 82 -5.48 -1.32 1.15
N MET A 83 -5.67 -0.22 0.43
CA MET A 83 -4.73 0.24 -0.59
C MET A 83 -3.36 0.52 0.03
N TYR A 84 -3.30 1.24 1.16
CA TYR A 84 -2.06 1.49 1.88
C TYR A 84 -1.37 0.18 2.30
N ASN A 85 -2.13 -0.78 2.84
CA ASN A 85 -1.61 -2.09 3.21
C ASN A 85 -1.04 -2.84 1.99
N SER A 86 -1.80 -2.88 0.88
CA SER A 86 -1.39 -3.52 -0.36
C SER A 86 -0.09 -2.92 -0.92
N ILE A 87 -0.01 -1.60 -1.01
CA ILE A 87 1.17 -0.91 -1.55
C ILE A 87 2.38 -1.11 -0.64
N SER A 88 2.19 -1.05 0.68
CA SER A 88 3.27 -1.22 1.66
C SER A 88 3.92 -2.60 1.54
N VAL A 89 3.12 -3.67 1.42
CA VAL A 89 3.63 -5.04 1.24
C VAL A 89 4.43 -5.16 -0.06
N VAL A 90 3.95 -4.58 -1.16
CA VAL A 90 4.66 -4.60 -2.46
C VAL A 90 6.01 -3.90 -2.37
N ILE A 91 6.07 -2.74 -1.71
CA ILE A 91 7.33 -1.98 -1.54
C ILE A 91 8.30 -2.75 -0.63
N PHE A 92 7.82 -3.34 0.46
CA PHE A 92 8.67 -4.14 1.36
C PHE A 92 9.20 -5.40 0.66
N HIS A 93 8.36 -6.09 -0.10
CA HIS A 93 8.77 -7.21 -0.94
C HIS A 93 9.88 -6.79 -1.92
N PHE A 94 9.68 -5.70 -2.66
CA PHE A 94 10.68 -5.20 -3.59
C PHE A 94 11.99 -4.85 -2.88
N SER A 95 11.92 -4.08 -1.79
CA SER A 95 13.10 -3.66 -1.04
C SER A 95 13.93 -4.85 -0.56
N TRP A 96 13.28 -5.84 0.06
CA TRP A 96 13.99 -7.00 0.59
C TRP A 96 14.51 -7.92 -0.50
N LYS A 97 13.69 -8.21 -1.52
CA LYS A 97 14.09 -9.08 -2.64
C LYS A 97 15.30 -8.51 -3.38
N MET A 98 15.28 -7.20 -3.64
CA MET A 98 16.40 -6.54 -4.32
C MET A 98 17.67 -6.56 -3.48
N GLN A 99 17.60 -6.27 -2.18
CA GLN A 99 18.80 -6.29 -1.31
C GLN A 99 19.35 -7.71 -1.07
N SER A 100 18.48 -8.72 -1.05
CA SER A 100 18.87 -10.10 -0.79
C SER A 100 19.44 -10.81 -2.01
N ASP A 101 18.82 -10.64 -3.18
CA ASP A 101 19.05 -11.57 -4.30
C ASP A 101 19.52 -10.85 -5.58
N VAL A 102 19.55 -9.50 -5.62
CA VAL A 102 19.90 -8.76 -6.84
C VAL A 102 21.05 -7.78 -6.60
N TRP A 103 20.84 -6.80 -5.72
CA TRP A 103 21.83 -5.78 -5.40
C TRP A 103 23.01 -6.43 -4.69
N SER A 104 24.16 -6.33 -5.34
CA SER A 104 25.39 -6.97 -4.92
C SER A 104 26.61 -6.22 -5.42
N SER A 105 27.70 -6.34 -4.66
CA SER A 105 29.03 -5.95 -5.10
C SER A 105 29.78 -7.16 -5.67
N ILE A 106 30.59 -6.92 -6.69
CA ILE A 106 31.47 -7.91 -7.30
C ILE A 106 32.88 -7.62 -6.79
N SER A 107 33.51 -8.59 -6.12
CA SER A 107 34.94 -8.48 -5.76
C SER A 107 35.83 -8.62 -7.00
N ASP A 108 37.10 -8.22 -6.91
CA ASP A 108 38.06 -8.36 -8.01
C ASP A 108 38.28 -9.83 -8.46
N GLN A 109 37.85 -10.80 -7.65
CA GLN A 109 37.86 -12.24 -7.99
C GLN A 109 36.55 -12.73 -8.64
N GLY A 110 35.60 -11.84 -8.93
CA GLY A 110 34.31 -12.18 -9.53
C GLY A 110 33.28 -12.77 -8.56
N VAL A 111 33.55 -12.75 -7.25
CA VAL A 111 32.59 -13.24 -6.23
C VAL A 111 31.51 -12.19 -6.01
N VAL A 112 30.25 -12.62 -6.14
CA VAL A 112 29.06 -11.78 -5.92
C VAL A 112 28.67 -11.84 -4.45
N THR A 113 28.67 -10.68 -3.78
CA THR A 113 28.20 -10.54 -2.40
C THR A 113 26.95 -9.67 -2.36
N HIS A 114 25.81 -10.27 -2.01
CA HIS A 114 24.53 -9.57 -1.84
C HIS A 114 24.49 -8.77 -0.53
N ILE A 115 23.73 -7.67 -0.50
CA ILE A 115 23.67 -6.76 0.66
C ILE A 115 23.21 -7.49 1.93
N THR A 116 22.20 -8.37 1.83
CA THR A 116 21.72 -9.17 2.98
C THR A 116 22.06 -10.65 2.86
N GLY A 117 22.99 -11.02 1.97
CA GLY A 117 23.52 -12.38 1.86
C GLY A 117 22.50 -13.46 1.47
N GLY A 118 21.48 -13.16 0.67
CA GLY A 118 20.51 -14.16 0.21
C GLY A 118 19.53 -14.63 1.30
N ASN A 119 19.32 -13.85 2.36
CA ASN A 119 18.49 -14.25 3.51
C ASN A 119 16.97 -14.30 3.23
N PHE A 120 16.51 -13.81 2.08
CA PHE A 120 15.08 -13.72 1.74
C PHE A 120 14.39 -15.09 1.69
N ALA A 121 15.00 -16.09 1.04
CA ALA A 121 14.37 -17.38 0.81
C ALA A 121 13.98 -18.13 2.11
N GLN A 122 14.77 -18.00 3.18
CA GLN A 122 14.50 -18.64 4.48
C GLN A 122 13.79 -17.73 5.48
N SER A 123 13.98 -16.41 5.40
CA SER A 123 13.43 -15.49 6.40
C SER A 123 12.02 -15.01 6.05
N SER A 124 11.72 -14.77 4.77
CA SER A 124 10.46 -14.15 4.34
C SER A 124 9.24 -15.09 4.39
N ILE A 125 9.44 -16.37 4.69
CA ILE A 125 8.35 -17.34 4.89
C ILE A 125 7.69 -17.25 6.28
N THR A 126 8.26 -16.47 7.21
CA THR A 126 7.69 -16.25 8.55
C THR A 126 7.52 -14.76 8.85
N VAL A 127 6.45 -14.39 9.55
CA VAL A 127 6.23 -12.99 10.00
C VAL A 127 7.35 -12.52 10.91
N ASN A 128 7.90 -13.40 11.76
CA ASN A 128 9.04 -13.05 12.60
C ASN A 128 10.30 -12.72 11.77
N GLY A 129 10.52 -13.40 10.64
CA GLY A 129 11.60 -13.06 9.74
C GLY A 129 11.42 -11.68 9.08
N TRP A 130 10.19 -11.31 8.69
CA TRP A 130 9.89 -9.94 8.24
C TRP A 130 10.15 -8.90 9.33
N LEU A 131 9.81 -9.20 10.58
CA LEU A 131 10.04 -8.29 11.70
C LEU A 131 11.53 -8.14 12.02
N HIS A 132 12.23 -9.26 12.23
CA HIS A 132 13.60 -9.26 12.73
C HIS A 132 14.63 -8.99 11.63
N ASN A 133 14.56 -9.73 10.51
CA ASN A 133 15.61 -9.72 9.48
C ASN A 133 15.40 -8.65 8.40
N PHE A 134 14.20 -8.07 8.32
CA PHE A 134 13.91 -6.93 7.44
C PHE A 134 13.68 -5.65 8.24
N LEU A 135 12.56 -5.53 8.96
CA LEU A 135 12.20 -4.27 9.62
C LEU A 135 13.22 -3.82 10.67
N TRP A 136 13.59 -4.69 11.61
CA TRP A 136 14.52 -4.35 12.68
C TRP A 136 15.96 -4.21 12.17
N ALA A 137 16.46 -5.22 11.44
CA ALA A 137 17.82 -5.21 10.91
C ALA A 137 18.07 -4.01 9.98
N GLN A 138 17.13 -3.69 9.07
CA GLN A 138 17.30 -2.57 8.13
C GLN A 138 16.94 -1.20 8.73
N ALA A 139 16.16 -1.14 9.82
CA ALA A 139 15.97 0.11 10.57
C ALA A 139 17.23 0.55 11.33
N SER A 140 18.09 -0.40 11.72
CA SER A 140 19.33 -0.13 12.47
C SER A 140 20.56 0.19 11.62
N GLN A 141 20.48 0.06 10.28
CA GLN A 141 21.55 0.55 9.41
C GLN A 141 21.35 2.05 9.19
N PRO A 142 22.26 2.94 9.62
CA PRO A 142 22.27 4.32 9.18
C PRO A 142 22.74 4.35 7.71
N GLN A 143 21.88 3.92 6.79
CA GLN A 143 22.00 4.32 5.41
C GLN A 143 21.60 5.78 5.37
N ALA A 144 22.58 6.67 5.16
CA ALA A 144 22.29 8.02 4.72
C ALA A 144 21.35 7.92 3.51
N LEU A 145 20.10 8.34 3.69
CA LEU A 145 19.14 8.44 2.60
C LEU A 145 19.80 9.25 1.49
N SER A 146 20.01 8.65 0.32
CA SER A 146 20.42 9.43 -0.84
C SER A 146 19.30 10.43 -1.17
N ILE A 147 19.67 11.55 -1.81
CA ILE A 147 18.81 12.68 -2.21
C ILE A 147 17.52 12.24 -2.95
N ILE A 148 17.43 10.98 -3.43
CA ILE A 148 16.27 10.40 -4.11
C ILE A 148 15.24 9.82 -3.11
N GLN A 149 15.67 9.36 -1.95
CA GLN A 149 14.80 8.75 -0.94
C GLN A 149 14.16 9.82 -0.03
N GLY A 150 14.79 11.00 0.07
CA GLY A 150 14.16 12.23 0.58
C GLY A 150 13.00 12.73 -0.30
N ARG A 151 12.92 12.29 -1.57
CA ARG A 151 11.77 12.54 -2.46
C ARG A 151 10.61 11.58 -2.22
N VAL A 152 10.82 10.46 -1.52
CA VAL A 152 9.72 9.57 -1.07
C VAL A 152 9.07 10.10 0.21
N VAL A 153 9.80 10.83 1.06
CA VAL A 153 9.19 11.68 2.11
C VAL A 153 8.42 12.86 1.47
N GLY A 154 8.66 13.11 0.18
CA GLY A 154 7.81 13.89 -0.72
C GLY A 154 6.44 13.26 -1.05
N VAL A 155 6.11 12.03 -0.63
CA VAL A 155 4.72 11.53 -0.56
C VAL A 155 3.91 12.29 0.49
N THR A 156 4.58 12.89 1.46
CA THR A 156 3.98 13.85 2.39
C THR A 156 3.76 15.21 1.72
N HIS A 157 4.03 15.34 0.41
CA HIS A 157 3.31 16.28 -0.43
C HIS A 157 1.81 15.93 -0.34
N TYR A 158 1.02 16.59 0.49
CA TYR A 158 0.80 18.04 0.46
C TYR A 158 0.21 18.53 -0.88
N LEU A 159 0.49 17.85 -2.00
CA LEU A 159 -0.22 18.03 -3.27
C LEU A 159 -1.67 17.54 -3.19
N LEU A 160 -1.98 16.51 -2.39
CA LEU A 160 -3.38 16.16 -2.12
C LEU A 160 -4.11 17.28 -1.36
N SER A 161 -3.44 17.90 -0.38
CA SER A 161 -3.98 19.06 0.35
C SER A 161 -4.22 20.26 -0.58
N GLY A 162 -3.35 20.47 -1.58
CA GLY A 162 -3.50 21.50 -2.62
C GLY A 162 -4.66 21.26 -3.60
N ILE A 163 -4.85 20.02 -4.07
CA ILE A 163 -5.96 19.66 -4.99
C ILE A 163 -7.31 19.73 -4.26
N ALA A 164 -7.39 19.27 -3.01
CA ALA A 164 -8.64 19.27 -2.24
C ALA A 164 -9.12 20.69 -1.87
N THR A 165 -8.20 21.61 -1.53
CA THR A 165 -8.56 22.97 -1.12
C THR A 165 -9.02 23.84 -2.31
N THR A 166 -8.36 23.71 -3.47
CA THR A 166 -8.75 24.44 -4.69
C THR A 166 -10.07 23.91 -5.27
N TRP A 167 -10.29 22.59 -5.23
CA TRP A 167 -11.56 21.98 -5.65
C TRP A 167 -12.75 22.42 -4.78
N ALA A 168 -12.58 22.44 -3.45
CA ALA A 168 -13.62 22.90 -2.53
C ALA A 168 -13.99 24.39 -2.73
N PHE A 169 -13.02 25.27 -3.02
CA PHE A 169 -13.26 26.70 -3.27
C PHE A 169 -14.04 26.96 -4.57
N PHE A 170 -13.77 26.22 -5.66
CA PHE A 170 -14.47 26.42 -6.93
C PHE A 170 -15.88 25.79 -6.94
N LEU A 171 -16.09 24.64 -6.30
CA LEU A 171 -17.41 23.99 -6.22
C LEU A 171 -18.38 24.73 -5.29
N ALA A 172 -17.90 25.20 -4.14
CA ALA A 172 -18.73 26.03 -3.25
C ALA A 172 -19.17 27.34 -3.94
N ARG A 173 -18.33 27.92 -4.80
CA ARG A 173 -18.63 29.17 -5.51
C ARG A 173 -19.51 29.00 -6.75
N ILE A 174 -19.49 27.83 -7.41
CA ILE A 174 -20.35 27.57 -8.58
C ILE A 174 -21.75 27.09 -8.20
N ILE A 175 -21.90 26.36 -7.09
CA ILE A 175 -23.20 25.82 -6.64
C ILE A 175 -24.03 26.85 -5.85
N THR A 176 -23.38 27.85 -5.25
CA THR A 176 -24.10 28.90 -4.50
C THR A 176 -24.54 30.08 -5.37
N VAL A 177 -24.01 30.21 -6.58
CA VAL A 177 -24.29 31.34 -7.50
C VAL A 177 -24.79 30.85 -8.89
N GLY A 178 -24.90 29.53 -9.10
CA GLY A 178 -25.41 28.90 -10.33
C GLY A 178 -26.73 28.18 -10.11
#